data_AF-A0A182IQ80-F1
#
_entry.id   AF-A0A182IQ80-F1
#
_cell.length_a   1.000
_cell.length_b   1.000
_cell.length_c   1.000
_cell.angle_alpha   90.00
_cell.angle_beta   90.00
_cell.angle_gamma   90.00
#
_symmetry.space_group_name_H-M   'P 1'
#
loop_
_entity.id
_entity.type
_entity.pdbx_description
1 polymer ?
#
loop_
_entity_poly.entity_id
_entity_poly.type
_entity_poly.pdbx_seq_one_letter_code
_entity_poly.pdbx_strand_id
1 'polypeptide(L)'
;MGQQKEIYEYLRSIDCCRVCCLRFLKATKEEFVEAQATIVKRGLEDEQETDENESQPKLKKTKENVCIACLGLFDEGQLSTLANEVKESVEYKRYNCEAGFLTSISLPIALHLRQLALWFELIERFPLAYRPGTPPDIPAKDAVKIIIIHRLEQTLGKPFSVDGVTVNVPFSYATEQAELSKLAGVSPGVFADRKSHKHCRKDFITRNAFEKHFTPSVIDRTAFRKYYPFPPTSCEEERLVRGELTFTGPTIFVAGRYNKLSRALSQTPWVIEGKRLMEESVQETIVAAIAPHFGVSDERLIFSSSGREDVDVRCLGKGRPFVLEIPGAMCDQLPEQTAIEMERNVGSSKTVVIRDLQLVKREDLVNIRGDDADKRKFYRALCVTKSPVTPDTVKLLCTDEPFVVQQVTPLRVLHRRPLLARPRTVYKVRAQPCRDNPHAIVIDIESQAGTYIKELVHGDFGRTTPSFRSIIGAPIDIQALDVMAIDLDWPKSLEREKMH
;
A
#
# COMPACT_ATOMS: atom_id res chain seq x y z
N MET A 1 31.29 16.44 -29.74
CA MET A 1 30.52 15.74 -30.78
C MET A 1 31.25 14.51 -31.31
N GLY A 2 32.53 14.58 -31.72
CA GLY A 2 33.28 13.43 -32.25
C GLY A 2 33.22 12.15 -31.40
N GLN A 3 33.56 12.23 -30.11
CA GLN A 3 33.57 11.04 -29.22
C GLN A 3 32.19 10.39 -29.01
N GLN A 4 31.10 11.18 -28.98
CA GLN A 4 29.75 10.61 -28.84
C GLN A 4 29.32 9.89 -30.13
N LYS A 5 29.73 10.40 -31.29
CA LYS A 5 29.49 9.75 -32.59
C LYS A 5 30.27 8.45 -32.71
N GLU A 6 31.53 8.41 -32.29
CA GLU A 6 32.34 7.16 -32.26
C GLU A 6 31.70 6.09 -31.35
N ILE A 7 31.22 6.48 -30.16
CA ILE A 7 30.52 5.56 -29.25
C ILE A 7 29.23 5.06 -29.90
N TYR A 8 28.46 5.95 -30.52
CA TYR A 8 27.22 5.60 -31.21
C TYR A 8 27.45 4.60 -32.36
N GLU A 9 28.39 4.90 -33.26
CA GLU A 9 28.77 4.05 -34.39
C GLU A 9 29.24 2.66 -33.90
N TYR A 10 30.04 2.63 -32.82
CA TYR A 10 30.43 1.37 -32.21
C TYR A 10 29.22 0.57 -31.69
N LEU A 11 28.34 1.20 -30.91
CA LEU A 11 27.15 0.54 -30.38
C LEU A 11 26.24 0.01 -31.50
N ARG A 12 26.07 0.76 -32.59
CA ARG A 12 25.32 0.29 -33.78
C ARG A 12 26.02 -0.88 -34.47
N SER A 13 27.35 -0.90 -34.52
CA SER A 13 28.12 -2.01 -35.13
C SER A 13 27.99 -3.34 -34.39
N ILE A 14 27.61 -3.32 -33.11
CA ILE A 14 27.37 -4.51 -32.28
C ILE A 14 25.87 -4.77 -32.08
N ASP A 15 25.02 -4.31 -33.00
CA ASP A 15 23.57 -4.49 -32.99
C ASP A 15 22.82 -3.80 -31.81
N CYS A 16 23.38 -2.80 -31.13
CA CYS A 16 22.56 -2.04 -30.17
C CYS A 16 21.49 -1.21 -30.90
N CYS A 17 20.23 -1.28 -30.48
CA CYS A 17 19.17 -0.43 -31.02
C CYS A 17 19.38 1.05 -30.65
N ARG A 18 18.71 1.93 -31.40
CA ARG A 18 18.75 3.39 -31.24
C ARG A 18 18.47 3.87 -29.82
N VAL A 19 17.44 3.33 -29.18
CA VAL A 19 17.10 3.66 -27.78
C VAL A 19 18.21 3.23 -26.82
N CYS A 20 18.83 2.06 -27.02
CA CYS A 20 19.96 1.64 -26.19
C CYS A 20 21.19 2.53 -26.42
N CYS A 21 21.45 2.95 -27.65
CA CYS A 21 22.52 3.91 -27.92
C CYS A 21 22.30 5.21 -27.12
N LEU A 22 21.08 5.76 -27.12
CA LEU A 22 20.72 6.93 -26.31
C LEU A 22 20.86 6.68 -24.81
N ARG A 23 20.54 5.48 -24.31
CA ARG A 23 20.77 5.09 -22.91
C ARG A 23 22.24 5.19 -22.54
N PHE A 24 23.14 4.58 -23.33
CA PHE A 24 24.59 4.62 -23.09
C PHE A 24 25.21 6.01 -23.32
N LEU A 25 24.54 6.87 -24.09
CA LEU A 25 24.89 8.28 -24.26
C LEU A 25 24.21 9.22 -23.24
N LYS A 26 23.52 8.66 -22.22
CA LYS A 26 22.86 9.39 -21.13
C LYS A 26 21.89 10.48 -21.62
N ALA A 27 21.01 10.12 -22.55
CA ALA A 27 19.94 10.99 -23.03
C ALA A 27 18.96 11.41 -21.91
N THR A 28 18.31 12.57 -22.06
CA THR A 28 17.27 13.06 -21.15
C THR A 28 15.95 12.32 -21.38
N LYS A 29 14.93 12.63 -20.56
CA LYS A 29 13.63 11.95 -20.65
C LYS A 29 12.92 12.23 -21.98
N GLU A 30 12.98 13.47 -22.43
CA GLU A 30 12.33 13.95 -23.65
C GLU A 30 12.94 13.27 -24.88
N GLU A 31 14.24 13.01 -24.83
CA GLU A 31 15.02 12.37 -25.90
C GLU A 31 14.68 10.88 -26.11
N PHE A 32 14.11 10.20 -25.12
CA PHE A 32 13.65 8.81 -25.29
C PHE A 32 12.32 8.69 -26.01
N VAL A 33 11.47 9.72 -25.92
CA VAL A 33 10.14 9.70 -26.54
C VAL A 33 10.27 9.75 -28.06
N GLU A 34 11.15 10.62 -28.57
CA GLU A 34 11.44 10.78 -30.00
C GLU A 34 12.87 10.33 -30.32
N ALA A 35 13.15 9.04 -30.10
CA ALA A 35 14.49 8.51 -30.23
C ALA A 35 15.12 8.75 -31.62
N GLN A 36 14.34 8.63 -32.70
CA GLN A 36 14.83 8.86 -34.07
C GLN A 36 15.15 10.34 -34.30
N ALA A 37 14.22 11.25 -33.98
CA ALA A 37 14.44 12.69 -34.14
C ALA A 37 15.61 13.18 -33.28
N THR A 38 15.79 12.62 -32.09
CA THR A 38 16.91 12.92 -31.19
C THR A 38 18.26 12.53 -31.80
N ILE A 39 18.34 11.36 -32.44
CA ILE A 39 19.58 10.87 -33.05
C ILE A 39 20.02 11.82 -34.18
N VAL A 40 19.07 12.25 -35.01
CA VAL A 40 19.30 13.25 -36.06
C VAL A 40 19.72 14.59 -35.45
N LYS A 41 18.99 15.08 -34.44
CA LYS A 41 19.29 16.35 -33.75
C LYS A 41 20.67 16.36 -33.09
N ARG A 42 21.15 15.21 -32.63
CA ARG A 42 22.50 15.04 -32.06
C ARG A 42 23.60 14.86 -33.14
N GLY A 43 23.25 14.83 -34.42
CA GLY A 43 24.17 14.61 -35.55
C GLY A 43 24.80 13.22 -35.57
N LEU A 44 24.08 12.22 -35.03
CA LEU A 44 24.56 10.83 -34.92
C LEU A 44 24.20 10.00 -36.16
N GLU A 45 23.06 10.28 -36.79
CA GLU A 45 22.67 9.83 -38.14
C GLU A 45 22.31 11.06 -38.97
N ASP A 46 22.51 11.00 -40.29
CA ASP A 46 22.04 12.03 -41.21
C ASP A 46 20.51 11.94 -41.39
N GLU A 47 19.85 13.05 -41.72
CA GLU A 47 18.43 13.04 -42.10
C GLU A 47 18.24 12.10 -43.30
N GLN A 48 17.47 11.03 -43.11
CA GLN A 48 16.94 10.30 -44.27
C GLN A 48 15.97 11.26 -44.96
N GLU A 49 16.30 11.69 -46.18
CA GLU A 49 15.37 12.39 -47.06
C GLU A 49 14.06 11.60 -47.07
N THR A 50 12.99 12.25 -46.60
CA THR A 50 11.63 11.77 -46.84
C THR A 50 11.42 11.78 -48.35
N ASP A 51 11.44 10.60 -48.96
CA ASP A 51 11.07 10.36 -50.36
C ASP A 51 9.64 10.89 -50.62
N GLU A 52 9.53 12.17 -51.01
CA GLU A 52 8.35 12.75 -51.64
C GLU A 52 8.37 12.61 -53.18
N ASN A 53 9.29 11.83 -53.76
CA ASN A 53 9.28 11.55 -55.19
C ASN A 53 8.94 10.08 -55.48
N GLU A 54 7.69 9.87 -55.90
CA GLU A 54 7.27 8.66 -56.62
C GLU A 54 8.15 8.45 -57.86
N SER A 55 9.17 7.59 -57.79
CA SER A 55 9.66 6.75 -58.92
C SER A 55 10.99 6.02 -58.67
N GLN A 56 11.25 5.47 -57.48
CA GLN A 56 12.31 4.43 -57.32
C GLN A 56 11.87 3.30 -56.37
N PRO A 57 12.34 2.05 -56.59
CA PRO A 57 11.79 0.89 -55.92
C PRO A 57 12.13 0.91 -54.43
N LYS A 58 11.09 0.78 -53.59
CA LYS A 58 11.14 0.67 -52.13
C LYS A 58 12.40 -0.09 -51.67
N LEU A 59 13.39 0.65 -51.15
CA LEU A 59 14.53 0.07 -50.46
C LEU A 59 14.00 -0.90 -49.40
N LYS A 60 14.34 -2.18 -49.54
CA LYS A 60 13.98 -3.24 -48.59
C LYS A 60 14.40 -2.79 -47.19
N LYS A 61 13.45 -2.58 -46.27
CA LYS A 61 13.75 -2.40 -44.84
C LYS A 61 14.66 -3.55 -44.40
N THR A 62 15.94 -3.27 -44.17
CA THR A 62 16.91 -4.23 -43.65
C THR A 62 16.38 -4.75 -42.33
N LYS A 63 16.30 -6.07 -42.19
CA LYS A 63 15.82 -6.73 -40.98
C LYS A 63 16.84 -6.40 -39.87
N GLU A 64 16.52 -5.49 -38.96
CA GLU A 64 17.43 -5.15 -37.85
C GLU A 64 17.56 -6.37 -36.92
N ASN A 65 18.81 -6.72 -36.59
CA ASN A 65 19.13 -7.78 -35.64
C ASN A 65 18.55 -7.48 -34.25
N VAL A 66 18.39 -8.52 -33.43
CA VAL A 66 17.92 -8.36 -32.05
C VAL A 66 18.95 -7.60 -31.23
N CYS A 67 18.51 -6.53 -30.58
CA CYS A 67 19.40 -5.70 -29.78
C CYS A 67 20.10 -6.50 -28.67
N ILE A 68 21.44 -6.54 -28.70
CA ILE A 68 22.24 -7.27 -27.70
C ILE A 68 22.05 -6.75 -26.26
N ALA A 69 21.61 -5.50 -26.11
CA ALA A 69 21.46 -4.80 -24.84
C ALA A 69 20.07 -4.97 -24.22
N CYS A 70 19.02 -4.97 -25.04
CA CYS A 70 17.64 -4.96 -24.57
C CYS A 70 16.79 -6.13 -25.07
N LEU A 71 17.32 -7.02 -25.91
CA LEU A 71 16.63 -8.21 -26.40
C LEU A 71 15.28 -7.90 -27.07
N GLY A 72 15.20 -6.76 -27.76
CA GLY A 72 13.97 -6.31 -28.43
C GLY A 72 12.97 -5.57 -27.53
N LEU A 73 13.31 -5.18 -26.30
CA LEU A 73 12.42 -4.41 -25.40
C LEU A 73 11.86 -3.13 -26.06
N PHE A 74 12.64 -2.51 -26.95
CA PHE A 74 12.30 -1.26 -27.63
C PHE A 74 11.84 -1.50 -29.09
N ASP A 75 11.35 -2.69 -29.39
CA ASP A 75 10.73 -2.98 -30.69
C ASP A 75 9.49 -2.11 -30.88
N GLU A 76 9.50 -1.27 -31.92
CA GLU A 76 8.46 -0.27 -32.17
C GLU A 76 7.09 -0.92 -32.42
N GLY A 77 7.07 -2.13 -33.00
CA GLY A 77 5.84 -2.90 -33.19
C GLY A 77 5.19 -3.27 -31.87
N GLN A 78 5.95 -3.88 -30.95
CA GLN A 78 5.43 -4.27 -29.63
C GLN A 78 4.99 -3.07 -28.78
N LEU A 79 5.76 -1.97 -28.81
CA LEU A 79 5.45 -0.78 -28.02
C LEU A 79 4.30 0.04 -28.60
N SER A 80 4.10 0.03 -29.92
CA SER A 80 3.00 0.76 -30.57
C SER A 80 1.65 0.06 -30.38
N THR A 81 1.61 -1.28 -30.36
CA THR A 81 0.35 -2.00 -30.10
C THR A 81 -0.08 -1.92 -28.65
N LEU A 82 0.87 -1.85 -27.70
CA LEU A 82 0.59 -1.88 -26.26
C LEU A 82 -0.47 -0.87 -25.82
N ALA A 83 -0.33 0.40 -26.23
CA ALA A 83 -1.24 1.45 -25.79
C ALA A 83 -2.67 1.23 -26.35
N ASN A 84 -2.77 0.74 -27.58
CA ASN A 84 -4.05 0.38 -28.19
C ASN A 84 -4.68 -0.86 -27.54
N GLU A 85 -3.87 -1.87 -27.18
CA GLU A 85 -4.35 -3.04 -26.44
C GLU A 85 -4.91 -2.66 -25.07
N VAL A 86 -4.26 -1.75 -24.34
CA VAL A 86 -4.78 -1.21 -23.08
C VAL A 86 -6.09 -0.45 -23.32
N LYS A 87 -6.12 0.41 -24.35
CA LYS A 87 -7.31 1.19 -24.71
C LYS A 87 -8.49 0.31 -25.07
N GLU A 88 -8.27 -0.79 -25.80
CA GLU A 88 -9.33 -1.69 -26.25
C GLU A 88 -9.68 -2.81 -25.28
N SER A 89 -8.84 -3.05 -24.27
CA SER A 89 -9.08 -4.05 -23.24
C SER A 89 -10.42 -3.84 -22.52
N VAL A 90 -11.28 -4.86 -22.59
CA VAL A 90 -12.54 -4.90 -21.85
C VAL A 90 -12.30 -4.85 -20.34
N GLU A 91 -11.22 -5.47 -19.85
CA GLU A 91 -10.88 -5.46 -18.43
C GLU A 91 -10.48 -4.08 -17.93
N TYR A 92 -9.69 -3.34 -18.72
CA TYR A 92 -9.30 -1.97 -18.37
C TYR A 92 -10.51 -1.02 -18.39
N LYS A 93 -11.39 -1.15 -19.39
CA LYS A 93 -12.61 -0.35 -19.51
C LYS A 93 -13.61 -0.54 -18.37
N ARG A 94 -13.50 -1.62 -17.57
CA ARG A 94 -14.35 -1.83 -16.38
C ARG A 94 -14.03 -0.87 -15.23
N TYR A 95 -12.82 -0.32 -15.20
CA TYR A 95 -12.42 0.60 -14.15
C TYR A 95 -12.89 2.03 -14.46
N ASN A 96 -13.77 2.55 -13.61
CA ASN A 96 -14.23 3.93 -13.62
C ASN A 96 -13.40 4.80 -12.67
N CYS A 97 -12.11 4.94 -12.97
CA CYS A 97 -11.17 5.76 -12.19
C CYS A 97 -10.77 7.02 -12.96
N GLU A 98 -10.90 8.17 -12.32
CA GLU A 98 -10.56 9.48 -12.87
C GLU A 98 -9.08 9.84 -12.65
N ALA A 99 -8.43 9.28 -11.61
CA ALA A 99 -7.05 9.58 -11.24
C ALA A 99 -6.03 9.26 -12.35
N GLY A 100 -6.37 8.37 -13.28
CA GLY A 100 -5.54 8.01 -14.41
C GLY A 100 -5.02 6.57 -14.34
N PHE A 101 -3.75 6.37 -14.68
CA PHE A 101 -3.13 5.04 -14.71
C PHE A 101 -1.74 5.01 -14.06
N LEU A 102 -1.37 3.84 -13.55
CA LEU A 102 -0.03 3.51 -13.06
C LEU A 102 0.57 2.41 -13.93
N THR A 103 1.87 2.46 -14.22
CA THR A 103 2.55 1.39 -14.98
C THR A 103 3.46 0.57 -14.08
N SER A 104 3.28 -0.76 -14.14
CA SER A 104 4.09 -1.74 -13.44
C SER A 104 4.78 -2.65 -14.46
N ILE A 105 6.04 -2.35 -14.77
CA ILE A 105 6.80 -3.08 -15.80
C ILE A 105 7.71 -4.11 -15.12
N SER A 106 7.45 -5.38 -15.40
CA SER A 106 8.26 -6.51 -14.91
C SER A 106 9.21 -6.96 -16.02
N LEU A 107 10.51 -6.77 -15.80
CA LEU A 107 11.55 -7.15 -16.76
C LEU A 107 12.38 -8.33 -16.24
N PRO A 108 13.04 -9.10 -17.11
CA PRO A 108 14.08 -10.05 -16.72
C PRO A 108 15.33 -9.38 -16.13
N ILE A 109 16.02 -10.07 -15.21
CA ILE A 109 17.36 -9.71 -14.68
C ILE A 109 18.43 -9.85 -15.76
N ALA A 110 18.23 -10.72 -16.76
CA ALA A 110 19.13 -10.84 -17.92
C ALA A 110 19.44 -9.49 -18.61
N LEU A 111 18.53 -8.51 -18.56
CA LEU A 111 18.80 -7.17 -19.07
C LEU A 111 19.86 -6.41 -18.27
N HIS A 112 19.90 -6.58 -16.93
CA HIS A 112 20.93 -5.98 -16.08
C HIS A 112 22.27 -6.70 -16.29
N LEU A 113 22.24 -8.00 -16.55
CA LEU A 113 23.42 -8.78 -16.91
C LEU A 113 24.05 -8.29 -18.21
N ARG A 114 23.24 -8.08 -19.25
CA ARG A 114 23.70 -7.54 -20.55
C ARG A 114 24.17 -6.09 -20.44
N GLN A 115 23.47 -5.27 -19.66
CA GLN A 115 23.90 -3.91 -19.32
C GLN A 115 25.29 -3.91 -18.67
N LEU A 116 25.53 -4.79 -17.69
CA LEU A 116 26.83 -4.92 -17.03
C LEU A 116 27.94 -5.38 -17.99
N ALA A 117 27.66 -6.36 -18.86
CA ALA A 117 28.61 -6.83 -19.85
C ALA A 117 29.00 -5.73 -20.87
N LEU A 118 28.02 -4.95 -21.33
CA LEU A 118 28.27 -3.78 -22.18
C LEU A 118 29.01 -2.67 -21.44
N TRP A 119 28.75 -2.50 -20.14
CA TRP A 119 29.49 -1.54 -19.34
C TRP A 119 30.98 -1.86 -19.30
N PHE A 120 31.35 -3.12 -19.08
CA PHE A 120 32.75 -3.53 -19.13
C PHE A 120 33.36 -3.21 -20.49
N GLU A 121 32.72 -3.62 -21.58
CA GLU A 121 33.17 -3.34 -22.95
C GLU A 121 33.43 -1.84 -23.20
N LEU A 122 32.47 -0.99 -22.82
CA LEU A 122 32.58 0.46 -23.00
C LEU A 122 33.66 1.11 -22.13
N ILE A 123 33.89 0.61 -20.90
CA ILE A 123 35.03 1.05 -20.08
C ILE A 123 36.36 0.67 -20.74
N GLU A 124 36.46 -0.53 -21.33
CA GLU A 124 37.67 -1.01 -22.02
C GLU A 124 37.98 -0.15 -23.24
N ARG A 125 36.96 0.15 -24.05
CA ARG A 125 37.13 0.81 -25.35
C ARG A 125 37.14 2.33 -25.28
N PHE A 126 36.39 2.92 -24.35
CA PHE A 126 36.26 4.38 -24.19
C PHE A 126 36.51 4.82 -22.74
N PRO A 127 37.73 4.60 -22.19
CA PRO A 127 38.06 4.86 -20.79
C PRO A 127 37.96 6.34 -20.38
N LEU A 128 38.02 7.26 -21.34
CA LEU A 128 37.83 8.70 -21.11
C LEU A 128 36.35 9.06 -20.89
N ALA A 129 35.43 8.31 -21.50
CA ALA A 129 33.99 8.56 -21.43
C ALA A 129 33.31 7.78 -20.29
N TYR A 130 33.79 6.57 -19.98
CA TYR A 130 33.19 5.68 -18.99
C TYR A 130 34.15 5.32 -17.86
N ARG A 131 33.67 5.36 -16.62
CA ARG A 131 34.45 5.02 -15.42
C ARG A 131 33.79 3.87 -14.65
N PRO A 132 34.57 2.99 -13.98
CA PRO A 132 34.02 1.89 -13.18
C PRO A 132 33.12 2.31 -12.02
N GLY A 133 33.35 3.50 -11.45
CA GLY A 133 32.62 3.99 -10.27
C GLY A 133 31.27 4.66 -10.57
N THR A 134 30.88 4.83 -11.84
CA THR A 134 29.66 5.55 -12.22
C THR A 134 28.87 4.77 -13.28
N PRO A 135 27.55 4.58 -13.14
CA PRO A 135 26.74 3.92 -14.16
C PRO A 135 26.96 4.54 -15.55
N PRO A 136 27.14 3.72 -16.60
CA PRO A 136 27.48 4.19 -17.94
C PRO A 136 26.23 4.64 -18.69
N ASP A 137 25.05 4.15 -18.29
CA ASP A 137 23.80 4.27 -19.01
C ASP A 137 22.63 4.51 -18.08
N ILE A 138 21.49 4.80 -18.70
CA ILE A 138 20.19 4.83 -18.06
C ILE A 138 19.60 3.42 -18.07
N PRO A 139 19.14 2.88 -16.91
CA PRO A 139 18.59 1.53 -16.84
C PRO A 139 17.46 1.29 -17.86
N ALA A 140 17.44 0.08 -18.44
CA ALA A 140 16.43 -0.31 -19.43
C ALA A 140 14.99 -0.06 -18.94
N LYS A 141 14.76 -0.32 -17.65
CA LYS A 141 13.46 -0.13 -16.98
C LYS A 141 12.98 1.32 -17.01
N ASP A 142 13.89 2.27 -16.78
CA ASP A 142 13.54 3.68 -16.71
C ASP A 142 13.24 4.23 -18.11
N ALA A 143 14.07 3.87 -19.09
CA ALA A 143 13.85 4.24 -20.49
C ALA A 143 12.52 3.69 -21.03
N VAL A 144 12.21 2.41 -20.82
CA VAL A 144 10.95 1.83 -21.30
C VAL A 144 9.73 2.41 -20.55
N LYS A 145 9.89 2.72 -19.26
CA LYS A 145 8.83 3.36 -18.47
C LYS A 145 8.47 4.74 -19.03
N ILE A 146 9.46 5.56 -19.38
CA ILE A 146 9.24 6.88 -20.00
C ILE A 146 8.47 6.73 -21.31
N ILE A 147 8.92 5.83 -22.19
CA ILE A 147 8.30 5.61 -23.51
C ILE A 147 6.86 5.10 -23.37
N ILE A 148 6.62 4.08 -22.53
CA ILE A 148 5.28 3.50 -22.34
C ILE A 148 4.34 4.51 -21.68
N ILE A 149 4.79 5.26 -20.67
CA ILE A 149 3.95 6.27 -20.01
C ILE A 149 3.50 7.31 -21.03
N HIS A 150 4.42 7.89 -21.79
CA HIS A 150 4.07 8.91 -22.78
C HIS A 150 3.05 8.39 -23.80
N ARG A 151 3.25 7.17 -24.32
CA ARG A 151 2.32 6.56 -25.27
C ARG A 151 0.94 6.31 -24.66
N LEU A 152 0.88 5.85 -23.41
CA LEU A 152 -0.38 5.62 -22.71
C LEU A 152 -1.11 6.94 -22.43
N GLU A 153 -0.41 8.00 -22.03
CA GLU A 153 -1.01 9.32 -21.82
C GLU A 153 -1.67 9.84 -23.10
N GLN A 154 -0.96 9.78 -24.23
CA GLN A 154 -1.48 10.18 -25.54
C GLN A 154 -2.69 9.33 -25.98
N THR A 155 -2.62 8.01 -25.79
CA THR A 155 -3.63 7.07 -26.31
C THR A 155 -4.90 7.04 -25.47
N LEU A 156 -4.75 7.12 -24.14
CA LEU A 156 -5.84 7.03 -23.17
C LEU A 156 -6.43 8.40 -22.82
N GLY A 157 -5.70 9.50 -23.07
CA GLY A 157 -6.12 10.85 -22.65
C GLY A 157 -6.20 11.01 -21.13
N LYS A 158 -5.50 10.16 -20.37
CA LYS A 158 -5.44 10.17 -18.90
C LYS A 158 -4.01 10.36 -18.44
N PRO A 159 -3.76 11.06 -17.32
CA PRO A 159 -2.41 11.27 -16.81
C PRO A 159 -1.85 10.00 -16.15
N PHE A 160 -0.52 9.91 -16.08
CA PHE A 160 0.13 9.01 -15.15
C PHE A 160 -0.11 9.45 -13.69
N SER A 161 -0.59 8.52 -12.85
CA SER A 161 -0.88 8.78 -11.43
C SER A 161 -0.59 7.56 -10.57
N VAL A 162 -0.09 7.81 -9.35
CA VAL A 162 0.16 6.76 -8.35
C VAL A 162 -1.12 6.11 -7.83
N ASP A 163 -2.23 6.85 -7.89
CA ASP A 163 -3.57 6.41 -7.46
C ASP A 163 -4.42 5.92 -8.66
N GLY A 164 -3.81 5.75 -9.83
CA GLY A 164 -4.48 5.29 -11.04
C GLY A 164 -4.63 3.76 -11.11
N VAL A 165 -5.31 3.30 -12.15
CA VAL A 165 -5.41 1.86 -12.47
C VAL A 165 -4.03 1.34 -12.86
N THR A 166 -3.56 0.31 -12.18
CA THR A 166 -2.25 -0.30 -12.46
C THR A 166 -2.33 -1.18 -13.70
N VAL A 167 -1.59 -0.80 -14.73
CA VAL A 167 -1.32 -1.57 -15.94
C VAL A 167 -0.02 -2.35 -15.73
N ASN A 168 -0.14 -3.66 -15.53
CA ASN A 168 1.01 -4.55 -15.39
C ASN A 168 1.45 -5.04 -16.77
N VAL A 169 2.73 -4.80 -17.10
CA VAL A 169 3.36 -5.18 -18.36
C VAL A 169 4.48 -6.17 -18.05
N PRO A 170 4.21 -7.49 -18.05
CA PRO A 170 5.23 -8.49 -17.81
C PRO A 170 6.03 -8.76 -19.07
N PHE A 171 7.34 -8.91 -18.93
CA PHE A 171 8.25 -9.41 -19.96
C PHE A 171 8.97 -10.65 -19.44
N SER A 172 9.14 -11.63 -20.32
CA SER A 172 9.81 -12.89 -20.03
C SER A 172 10.91 -13.13 -21.06
N TYR A 173 11.93 -13.89 -20.65
CA TYR A 173 13.04 -14.30 -21.48
C TYR A 173 13.33 -15.78 -21.26
N ALA A 174 13.19 -16.59 -22.31
CA ALA A 174 13.21 -18.05 -22.20
C ALA A 174 14.53 -18.59 -21.62
N THR A 175 15.67 -17.99 -22.00
CA THR A 175 17.01 -18.45 -21.61
C THR A 175 17.56 -17.76 -20.36
N GLU A 176 16.76 -16.92 -19.68
CA GLU A 176 17.17 -16.16 -18.49
C GLU A 176 17.80 -17.06 -17.42
N GLN A 177 17.16 -18.17 -17.09
CA GLN A 177 17.64 -19.06 -16.03
C GLN A 177 19.01 -19.66 -16.36
N ALA A 178 19.21 -20.06 -17.63
CA ALA A 178 20.47 -20.62 -18.09
C ALA A 178 21.59 -19.57 -18.03
N GLU A 179 21.32 -18.32 -18.42
CA GLU A 179 22.29 -17.23 -18.31
C GLU A 179 22.64 -16.90 -16.85
N LEU A 180 21.64 -16.76 -15.97
CA LEU A 180 21.85 -16.37 -14.58
C LEU A 180 22.54 -17.46 -13.75
N SER A 181 22.37 -18.73 -14.11
CA SER A 181 23.02 -19.86 -13.41
C SER A 181 24.55 -19.75 -13.42
N LYS A 182 25.13 -19.15 -14.48
CA LYS A 182 26.57 -18.96 -14.62
C LYS A 182 27.15 -17.92 -13.63
N LEU A 183 26.32 -17.06 -13.03
CA LEU A 183 26.76 -16.07 -12.03
C LEU A 183 27.35 -16.71 -10.78
N ALA A 184 26.94 -17.93 -10.44
CA ALA A 184 27.52 -18.69 -9.34
C ALA A 184 29.02 -18.95 -9.56
N GLY A 185 29.47 -19.07 -10.81
CA GLY A 185 30.89 -19.20 -11.16
C GLY A 185 31.67 -17.89 -11.06
N VAL A 186 30.99 -16.74 -11.18
CA VAL A 186 31.62 -15.40 -11.10
C VAL A 186 31.80 -14.96 -9.64
N SER A 187 30.77 -15.16 -8.80
CA SER A 187 30.83 -14.78 -7.39
C SER A 187 30.15 -15.83 -6.51
N PRO A 188 30.85 -16.93 -6.17
CA PRO A 188 30.28 -18.03 -5.40
C PRO A 188 29.73 -17.61 -4.03
N GLY A 189 30.37 -16.63 -3.39
CA GLY A 189 30.00 -16.15 -2.05
C GLY A 189 28.58 -15.55 -1.97
N VAL A 190 28.05 -14.99 -3.06
CA VAL A 190 26.68 -14.44 -3.10
C VAL A 190 25.60 -15.54 -3.06
N PHE A 191 25.97 -16.77 -3.45
CA PHE A 191 25.07 -17.92 -3.55
C PHE A 191 25.26 -18.95 -2.42
N ALA A 192 26.37 -18.87 -1.67
CA ALA A 192 26.75 -19.85 -0.64
C ALA A 192 25.73 -19.95 0.52
N ASP A 193 25.20 -18.83 1.01
CA ASP A 193 24.33 -18.81 2.20
C ASP A 193 22.85 -19.08 1.92
N ARG A 194 22.45 -19.18 0.65
CA ARG A 194 21.02 -19.31 0.29
C ARG A 194 20.47 -20.73 0.41
N LYS A 195 21.35 -21.73 0.37
CA LYS A 195 20.96 -23.15 0.49
C LYS A 195 20.64 -23.59 1.92
N SER A 196 21.08 -22.85 2.96
CA SER A 196 20.87 -23.23 4.36
C SER A 196 19.57 -22.65 4.98
N HIS A 197 19.01 -21.58 4.40
CA HIS A 197 17.82 -20.92 4.93
C HIS A 197 16.52 -21.59 4.46
N LYS A 198 15.82 -22.25 5.40
CA LYS A 198 14.52 -22.94 5.22
C LYS A 198 13.41 -22.09 4.55
N HIS A 199 13.52 -20.76 4.61
CA HIS A 199 12.57 -19.80 4.01
C HIS A 199 13.04 -19.21 2.66
N CYS A 200 14.28 -19.43 2.23
CA CYS A 200 14.84 -18.92 0.99
C CYS A 200 14.85 -20.02 -0.09
N ARG A 201 13.67 -20.56 -0.42
CA ARG A 201 13.46 -21.64 -1.41
C ARG A 201 13.66 -21.25 -2.89
N LYS A 202 14.34 -20.14 -3.19
CA LYS A 202 14.51 -19.69 -4.58
C LYS A 202 15.95 -19.95 -5.02
N ASP A 203 16.11 -20.86 -5.99
CA ASP A 203 17.36 -21.10 -6.72
C ASP A 203 17.83 -19.87 -7.55
N PHE A 204 17.05 -18.79 -7.53
CA PHE A 204 17.23 -17.62 -8.38
C PHE A 204 17.75 -16.40 -7.60
N ILE A 205 18.62 -15.62 -8.24
CA ILE A 205 19.06 -14.33 -7.71
C ILE A 205 17.92 -13.31 -7.76
N THR A 206 17.71 -12.57 -6.67
CA THR A 206 16.77 -11.43 -6.68
C THR A 206 17.41 -10.21 -7.35
N ARG A 207 16.61 -9.34 -7.96
CA ARG A 207 17.11 -8.11 -8.61
C ARG A 207 17.95 -7.25 -7.65
N ASN A 208 17.47 -7.02 -6.43
CA ASN A 208 18.21 -6.23 -5.43
C ASN A 208 19.57 -6.85 -5.07
N ALA A 209 19.66 -8.18 -5.05
CA ALA A 209 20.94 -8.85 -4.83
C ALA A 209 21.86 -8.72 -6.05
N PHE A 210 21.31 -8.80 -7.27
CA PHE A 210 22.07 -8.56 -8.48
C PHE A 210 22.68 -7.14 -8.48
N GLU A 211 21.85 -6.11 -8.30
CA GLU A 211 22.26 -4.70 -8.30
C GLU A 211 23.31 -4.36 -7.23
N LYS A 212 23.26 -5.04 -6.06
CA LYS A 212 24.21 -4.81 -4.97
C LYS A 212 25.57 -5.48 -5.19
N HIS A 213 25.57 -6.70 -5.73
CA HIS A 213 26.77 -7.55 -5.77
C HIS A 213 27.42 -7.62 -7.15
N PHE A 214 26.70 -7.26 -8.22
CA PHE A 214 27.17 -7.37 -9.59
C PHE A 214 27.38 -5.98 -10.22
N THR A 215 28.40 -5.27 -9.74
CA THR A 215 28.83 -3.98 -10.28
C THR A 215 30.30 -4.03 -10.72
N PRO A 216 30.75 -3.16 -11.65
CA PRO A 216 32.14 -3.15 -12.13
C PRO A 216 33.19 -2.83 -11.06
N SER A 217 32.78 -2.20 -9.96
CA SER A 217 33.67 -1.90 -8.83
C SER A 217 33.86 -3.08 -7.87
N VAL A 218 32.95 -4.07 -7.91
CA VAL A 218 32.93 -5.21 -6.98
C VAL A 218 33.37 -6.51 -7.65
N ILE A 219 32.99 -6.71 -8.91
CA ILE A 219 33.27 -7.96 -9.63
C ILE A 219 34.69 -7.96 -10.20
N ASP A 220 35.38 -9.11 -10.07
CA ASP A 220 36.55 -9.41 -10.88
C ASP A 220 36.16 -9.57 -12.36
N ARG A 221 36.58 -8.60 -13.15
CA ARG A 221 36.37 -8.52 -14.59
C ARG A 221 36.87 -9.75 -15.34
N THR A 222 38.00 -10.33 -14.92
CA THR A 222 38.60 -11.50 -15.60
C THR A 222 37.76 -12.76 -15.38
N ALA A 223 37.30 -12.95 -14.14
CA ALA A 223 36.35 -14.00 -13.81
C ALA A 223 35.03 -13.83 -14.56
N PHE A 224 34.49 -12.61 -14.69
CA PHE A 224 33.25 -12.36 -15.44
C PHE A 224 33.40 -12.70 -16.93
N ARG A 225 34.49 -12.27 -17.57
CA ARG A 225 34.76 -12.51 -19.01
C ARG A 225 34.86 -13.99 -19.37
N LYS A 226 35.21 -14.85 -18.40
CA LYS A 226 35.24 -16.32 -18.58
C LYS A 226 33.83 -16.91 -18.79
N TYR A 227 32.81 -16.32 -18.17
CA TYR A 227 31.44 -16.85 -18.21
C TYR A 227 30.53 -16.08 -19.17
N TYR A 228 30.82 -14.81 -19.43
CA TYR A 228 30.01 -13.93 -20.28
C TYR A 228 30.89 -13.15 -21.27
N PRO A 229 30.55 -13.15 -22.57
CA PRO A 229 31.30 -12.43 -23.58
C PRO A 229 31.07 -10.91 -23.50
N PHE A 230 32.10 -10.16 -23.91
CA PHE A 230 32.08 -8.71 -24.08
C PHE A 230 32.38 -8.38 -25.55
N PRO A 231 31.44 -7.78 -26.30
CA PRO A 231 30.04 -7.52 -25.94
C PRO A 231 29.18 -8.81 -25.82
N PRO A 232 27.97 -8.74 -25.24
CA PRO A 232 27.04 -9.86 -25.22
C PRO A 232 26.71 -10.38 -26.62
N THR A 233 26.58 -11.69 -26.76
CA THR A 233 26.18 -12.30 -28.03
C THR A 233 24.68 -12.10 -28.28
N SER A 234 24.32 -11.68 -29.49
CA SER A 234 22.96 -11.74 -30.03
C SER A 234 22.69 -13.14 -30.57
N CYS A 235 21.52 -13.69 -30.25
CA CYS A 235 20.95 -14.82 -31.00
C CYS A 235 19.65 -14.31 -31.63
N GLU A 236 19.48 -14.52 -32.93
CA GLU A 236 18.32 -13.98 -33.67
C GLU A 236 16.97 -14.51 -33.16
N GLU A 237 16.98 -15.71 -32.57
CA GLU A 237 15.78 -16.39 -32.05
C GLU A 237 15.44 -15.98 -30.61
N GLU A 238 16.37 -15.37 -29.88
CA GLU A 238 16.23 -15.08 -28.45
C GLU A 238 15.78 -13.63 -28.20
N ARG A 239 14.47 -13.42 -28.18
CA ARG A 239 13.83 -12.12 -27.89
C ARG A 239 13.10 -12.12 -26.56
N LEU A 240 12.91 -10.92 -26.00
CA LEU A 240 11.91 -10.72 -24.96
C LEU A 240 10.51 -10.95 -25.51
N VAL A 241 9.71 -11.65 -24.72
CA VAL A 241 8.29 -11.84 -24.98
C VAL A 241 7.52 -11.08 -23.93
N ARG A 242 6.72 -10.10 -24.36
CA ARG A 242 5.73 -9.45 -23.51
C ARG A 242 4.60 -10.44 -23.22
N GLY A 243 4.32 -10.67 -21.95
CA GLY A 243 3.20 -11.49 -21.51
C GLY A 243 1.88 -10.73 -21.57
N GLU A 244 0.82 -11.40 -21.11
CA GLU A 244 -0.52 -10.81 -21.05
C GLU A 244 -0.57 -9.61 -20.10
N LEU A 245 -1.25 -8.55 -20.55
CA LEU A 245 -1.49 -7.36 -19.74
C LEU A 245 -2.50 -7.68 -18.65
N THR A 246 -2.22 -7.28 -17.42
CA THR A 246 -3.18 -7.42 -16.32
C THR A 246 -3.42 -6.07 -15.65
N PHE A 247 -4.65 -5.86 -15.20
CA PHE A 247 -5.10 -4.57 -14.67
C PHE A 247 -5.52 -4.73 -13.23
N THR A 248 -5.12 -3.79 -12.37
CA THR A 248 -5.49 -3.78 -10.96
C THR A 248 -5.91 -2.38 -10.55
N GLY A 249 -7.12 -2.24 -10.02
CA GLY A 249 -7.63 -0.97 -9.52
C GLY A 249 -6.78 -0.40 -8.36
N PRO A 250 -6.90 0.90 -8.08
CA PRO A 250 -6.19 1.50 -6.97
C PRO A 250 -6.66 0.98 -5.61
N THR A 251 -5.90 1.31 -4.57
CA THR A 251 -6.34 1.10 -3.18
C THR A 251 -6.98 2.38 -2.66
N ILE A 252 -8.27 2.33 -2.38
CA ILE A 252 -9.05 3.47 -1.90
C ILE A 252 -9.24 3.37 -0.39
N PHE A 253 -9.25 4.51 0.30
CA PHE A 253 -9.49 4.57 1.74
C PHE A 253 -10.75 5.38 2.03
N VAL A 254 -11.74 4.75 2.66
CA VAL A 254 -12.98 5.38 3.08
C VAL A 254 -13.00 5.45 4.60
N ALA A 255 -13.13 6.65 5.16
CA ALA A 255 -13.22 6.86 6.59
C ALA A 255 -14.60 7.37 7.00
N GLY A 256 -14.95 7.15 8.27
CA GLY A 256 -16.16 7.69 8.88
C GLY A 256 -16.14 7.48 10.39
N ARG A 257 -17.30 7.68 11.03
CA ARG A 257 -17.51 7.30 12.44
C ARG A 257 -18.70 6.36 12.56
N TYR A 258 -18.57 5.33 13.39
CA TYR A 258 -19.68 4.42 13.68
C TYR A 258 -20.20 4.60 15.11
N ASN A 259 -21.52 4.52 15.26
CA ASN A 259 -22.17 4.19 16.53
C ASN A 259 -22.56 2.74 16.54
N LYS A 260 -22.37 2.14 17.71
CA LYS A 260 -22.81 0.78 18.00
C LYS A 260 -23.90 0.88 19.05
N LEU A 261 -25.13 0.55 18.67
CA LEU A 261 -26.32 0.70 19.50
C LEU A 261 -26.65 -0.59 20.26
N SER A 262 -26.25 -1.75 19.73
CA SER A 262 -26.48 -3.07 20.32
C SER A 262 -25.42 -3.45 21.37
N ARG A 263 -25.83 -4.19 22.41
CA ARG A 263 -24.96 -4.85 23.40
C ARG A 263 -24.70 -6.33 23.08
N ALA A 264 -25.17 -6.81 21.93
CA ALA A 264 -24.99 -8.19 21.48
C ALA A 264 -24.26 -8.24 20.12
N LEU A 265 -23.45 -7.21 19.83
CA LEU A 265 -22.77 -7.06 18.54
C LEU A 265 -21.25 -6.99 18.74
N SER A 266 -20.50 -7.73 17.94
CA SER A 266 -19.03 -7.66 17.94
C SER A 266 -18.54 -6.54 17.01
N GLN A 267 -17.35 -5.98 17.26
CA GLN A 267 -16.80 -4.94 16.36
C GLN A 267 -16.31 -5.55 15.03
N THR A 268 -15.68 -6.73 15.10
CA THR A 268 -15.15 -7.47 13.96
C THR A 268 -15.66 -8.91 14.05
N PRO A 269 -15.75 -9.65 12.92
CA PRO A 269 -16.25 -11.03 12.92
C PRO A 269 -15.61 -11.86 14.02
N TRP A 270 -16.44 -12.47 14.87
CA TRP A 270 -15.96 -13.21 16.03
C TRP A 270 -16.06 -14.71 15.78
N VAL A 271 -14.95 -15.29 15.33
CA VAL A 271 -14.81 -16.72 15.05
C VAL A 271 -13.79 -17.33 16.01
N ILE A 272 -14.18 -18.40 16.71
CA ILE A 272 -13.28 -19.20 17.55
C ILE A 272 -13.35 -20.65 17.05
N GLU A 273 -12.20 -21.24 16.73
CA GLU A 273 -12.11 -22.63 16.24
C GLU A 273 -13.06 -22.92 15.06
N GLY A 274 -13.18 -21.97 14.13
CA GLY A 274 -14.07 -22.06 12.97
C GLY A 274 -15.57 -21.87 13.28
N LYS A 275 -15.95 -21.74 14.55
CA LYS A 275 -17.34 -21.46 14.95
C LYS A 275 -17.56 -19.97 15.14
N ARG A 276 -18.56 -19.46 14.44
CA ARG A 276 -19.01 -18.07 14.53
C ARG A 276 -19.82 -17.88 15.82
N LEU A 277 -19.38 -16.98 16.70
CA LEU A 277 -20.02 -16.73 17.99
C LEU A 277 -21.11 -15.66 17.93
N MET A 278 -21.07 -14.80 16.92
CA MET A 278 -22.02 -13.71 16.70
C MET A 278 -22.40 -13.70 15.23
N GLU A 279 -23.69 -13.59 14.94
CA GLU A 279 -24.20 -13.60 13.57
C GLU A 279 -23.75 -12.39 12.76
N GLU A 280 -23.49 -11.25 13.40
CA GLU A 280 -23.06 -10.01 12.73
C GLU A 280 -21.94 -9.30 13.51
N SER A 281 -21.29 -8.36 12.83
CA SER A 281 -20.33 -7.44 13.40
C SER A 281 -20.44 -6.04 12.80
N VAL A 282 -19.96 -5.03 13.53
CA VAL A 282 -19.90 -3.65 13.04
C VAL A 282 -19.19 -3.57 11.69
N GLN A 283 -18.05 -4.26 11.55
CA GLN A 283 -17.31 -4.34 10.30
C GLN A 283 -18.17 -4.86 9.15
N GLU A 284 -18.86 -6.00 9.33
CA GLU A 284 -19.65 -6.60 8.24
C GLU A 284 -20.82 -5.72 7.82
N THR A 285 -21.54 -5.12 8.78
CA THR A 285 -22.65 -4.22 8.47
C THR A 285 -22.18 -3.02 7.64
N ILE A 286 -21.01 -2.46 7.94
CA ILE A 286 -20.43 -1.33 7.21
C ILE A 286 -19.92 -1.76 5.83
N VAL A 287 -19.17 -2.87 5.78
CA VAL A 287 -18.57 -3.39 4.53
C VAL A 287 -19.64 -3.74 3.51
N ALA A 288 -20.71 -4.42 3.92
CA ALA A 288 -21.80 -4.83 3.02
C ALA A 288 -22.49 -3.63 2.34
N ALA A 289 -22.52 -2.46 2.99
CA ALA A 289 -23.09 -1.24 2.42
C ALA A 289 -22.13 -0.50 1.48
N ILE A 290 -20.81 -0.66 1.64
CA ILE A 290 -19.80 0.14 0.94
C ILE A 290 -19.16 -0.62 -0.23
N ALA A 291 -18.89 -1.91 -0.06
CA ALA A 291 -18.20 -2.75 -1.05
C ALA A 291 -18.86 -2.75 -2.45
N PRO A 292 -20.20 -2.78 -2.59
CA PRO A 292 -20.85 -2.80 -3.90
C PRO A 292 -20.52 -1.59 -4.78
N HIS A 293 -20.40 -0.39 -4.20
CA HIS A 293 -20.07 0.84 -4.94
C HIS A 293 -18.68 0.79 -5.58
N PHE A 294 -17.72 0.20 -4.86
CA PHE A 294 -16.34 0.06 -5.33
C PHE A 294 -16.11 -1.22 -6.13
N GLY A 295 -17.14 -2.04 -6.37
CA GLY A 295 -17.07 -3.24 -7.21
C GLY A 295 -16.09 -4.32 -6.69
N VAL A 296 -15.91 -4.39 -5.37
CA VAL A 296 -15.03 -5.35 -4.70
C VAL A 296 -15.83 -6.29 -3.79
N SER A 297 -15.29 -7.48 -3.53
CA SER A 297 -15.90 -8.41 -2.58
C SER A 297 -15.65 -7.98 -1.13
N ASP A 298 -16.64 -8.16 -0.26
CA ASP A 298 -16.61 -7.82 1.16
C ASP A 298 -15.34 -8.31 1.88
N GLU A 299 -14.89 -9.53 1.58
CA GLU A 299 -13.72 -10.17 2.19
C GLU A 299 -12.39 -9.46 1.90
N ARG A 300 -12.32 -8.62 0.86
CA ARG A 300 -11.11 -7.88 0.49
C ARG A 300 -10.95 -6.58 1.28
N LEU A 301 -12.02 -6.05 1.87
CA LEU A 301 -11.96 -4.79 2.60
C LEU A 301 -11.30 -5.00 3.96
N ILE A 302 -10.34 -4.13 4.27
CA ILE A 302 -9.60 -4.16 5.53
C ILE A 302 -10.16 -3.06 6.44
N PHE A 303 -10.86 -3.47 7.50
CA PHE A 303 -11.40 -2.56 8.51
C PHE A 303 -10.36 -2.24 9.58
N SER A 304 -10.22 -0.96 9.89
CA SER A 304 -9.41 -0.45 11.01
C SER A 304 -10.18 0.63 11.75
N SER A 305 -10.02 0.74 13.07
CA SER A 305 -10.69 1.74 13.88
C SER A 305 -9.82 2.23 15.03
N SER A 306 -10.08 3.44 15.53
CA SER A 306 -9.32 4.02 16.65
C SER A 306 -9.74 3.37 17.96
N GLY A 307 -9.22 2.16 18.21
CA GLY A 307 -9.55 1.32 19.37
C GLY A 307 -10.78 0.44 19.17
N ARG A 308 -11.22 -0.20 20.25
CA ARG A 308 -12.31 -1.18 20.25
C ARG A 308 -13.10 -1.13 21.55
N GLU A 309 -14.37 -1.50 21.47
CA GLU A 309 -15.22 -1.79 22.63
C GLU A 309 -15.58 -3.29 22.73
N ASP A 310 -15.93 -3.74 23.93
CA ASP A 310 -16.42 -5.10 24.16
C ASP A 310 -17.80 -5.30 23.51
N VAL A 311 -18.24 -6.55 23.36
CA VAL A 311 -19.53 -6.91 22.74
C VAL A 311 -20.72 -6.25 23.44
N ASP A 312 -20.69 -6.22 24.76
CA ASP A 312 -21.73 -5.68 25.64
C ASP A 312 -21.69 -4.15 25.81
N VAL A 313 -20.74 -3.47 25.16
CA VAL A 313 -20.54 -2.02 25.26
C VAL A 313 -21.09 -1.32 24.03
N ARG A 314 -21.86 -0.25 24.23
CA ARG A 314 -22.32 0.62 23.14
C ARG A 314 -21.29 1.71 22.84
N CYS A 315 -21.29 2.21 21.61
CA CYS A 315 -20.52 3.38 21.21
C CYS A 315 -21.47 4.48 20.71
N LEU A 316 -21.64 5.52 21.51
CA LEU A 316 -22.63 6.58 21.35
C LEU A 316 -21.95 7.91 20.96
N GLY A 317 -22.68 9.02 21.11
CA GLY A 317 -22.21 10.35 20.74
C GLY A 317 -21.81 10.44 19.27
N LYS A 318 -20.70 11.13 19.00
CA LYS A 318 -20.12 11.26 17.65
C LYS A 318 -19.60 9.94 17.06
N GLY A 319 -19.58 8.84 17.82
CA GLY A 319 -19.15 7.54 17.34
C GLY A 319 -17.63 7.37 17.28
N ARG A 320 -17.19 6.15 16.99
CA ARG A 320 -15.78 5.79 16.87
C ARG A 320 -15.29 5.97 15.44
N PRO A 321 -14.17 6.68 15.22
CA PRO A 321 -13.51 6.75 13.92
C PRO A 321 -13.07 5.38 13.40
N PHE A 322 -13.36 5.13 12.12
CA PHE A 322 -12.94 3.96 11.38
C PHE A 322 -12.45 4.33 9.98
N VAL A 323 -11.74 3.39 9.36
CA VAL A 323 -11.34 3.41 7.96
C VAL A 323 -11.51 2.01 7.35
N LEU A 324 -11.90 1.99 6.09
CA LEU A 324 -11.87 0.84 5.20
C LEU A 324 -10.79 1.05 4.16
N GLU A 325 -9.81 0.16 4.11
CA GLU A 325 -8.88 0.04 2.99
C GLU A 325 -9.50 -0.92 1.96
N ILE A 326 -9.66 -0.42 0.73
CA ILE A 326 -10.41 -1.05 -0.36
C ILE A 326 -9.42 -1.31 -1.51
N PRO A 327 -8.73 -2.48 -1.50
CA PRO A 327 -7.75 -2.80 -2.53
C PRO A 327 -8.42 -3.24 -3.84
N GLY A 328 -7.92 -2.73 -4.98
CA GLY A 328 -8.40 -3.13 -6.30
C GLY A 328 -9.78 -2.56 -6.64
N ALA A 329 -10.07 -1.34 -6.19
CA ALA A 329 -11.36 -0.70 -6.40
C ALA A 329 -11.65 -0.47 -7.89
N MET A 330 -12.91 -0.66 -8.29
CA MET A 330 -13.39 -0.41 -9.66
C MET A 330 -13.68 1.07 -9.92
N CYS A 331 -13.79 1.90 -8.88
CA CYS A 331 -13.93 3.35 -8.97
C CYS A 331 -13.11 4.04 -7.89
N ASP A 332 -12.74 5.31 -8.11
CA ASP A 332 -11.95 6.11 -7.17
C ASP A 332 -12.71 7.32 -6.59
N GLN A 333 -13.99 7.48 -6.97
CA GLN A 333 -14.85 8.56 -6.51
C GLN A 333 -15.89 8.07 -5.49
N LEU A 334 -16.19 8.94 -4.53
CA LEU A 334 -17.31 8.77 -3.60
C LEU A 334 -18.17 10.03 -3.62
N PRO A 335 -19.18 10.10 -4.50
CA PRO A 335 -20.12 11.20 -4.52
C PRO A 335 -20.84 11.33 -3.18
N GLU A 336 -21.11 12.56 -2.75
CA GLU A 336 -21.72 12.84 -1.44
C GLU A 336 -23.07 12.14 -1.27
N GLN A 337 -23.92 12.17 -2.29
CA GLN A 337 -25.23 11.52 -2.28
C GLN A 337 -25.11 10.00 -2.05
N THR A 338 -24.15 9.36 -2.69
CA THR A 338 -23.86 7.94 -2.50
C THR A 338 -23.38 7.64 -1.08
N ALA A 339 -22.54 8.50 -0.52
CA ALA A 339 -22.11 8.37 0.88
C ALA A 339 -23.29 8.52 1.86
N ILE A 340 -24.22 9.45 1.63
CA ILE A 340 -25.44 9.62 2.44
C ILE A 340 -26.32 8.37 2.36
N GLU A 341 -26.49 7.78 1.18
CA GLU A 341 -27.26 6.56 0.98
C GLU A 341 -26.64 5.37 1.71
N MET A 342 -25.31 5.21 1.66
CA MET A 342 -24.59 4.21 2.45
C MET A 342 -24.81 4.40 3.95
N GLU A 343 -24.77 5.64 4.45
CA GLU A 343 -25.04 5.94 5.86
C GLU A 343 -26.46 5.55 6.28
N ARG A 344 -27.45 5.84 5.43
CA ARG A 344 -28.85 5.45 5.65
C ARG A 344 -29.03 3.93 5.62
N ASN A 345 -28.40 3.26 4.66
CA ASN A 345 -28.45 1.81 4.50
C ASN A 345 -27.90 1.10 5.74
N VAL A 346 -26.74 1.51 6.24
CA VAL A 346 -26.20 0.97 7.50
C VAL A 346 -27.14 1.27 8.67
N GLY A 347 -27.68 2.49 8.75
CA GLY A 347 -28.62 2.89 9.80
C GLY A 347 -29.91 2.06 9.85
N SER A 348 -30.32 1.46 8.73
CA SER A 348 -31.50 0.58 8.66
C SER A 348 -31.35 -0.69 9.51
N SER A 349 -30.11 -1.11 9.81
CA SER A 349 -29.82 -2.25 10.69
C SER A 349 -30.31 -2.05 12.13
N LYS A 350 -30.49 -0.79 12.58
CA LYS A 350 -30.80 -0.39 13.96
C LYS A 350 -29.75 -0.81 15.01
N THR A 351 -28.71 -1.56 14.62
CA THR A 351 -27.62 -2.00 15.49
C THR A 351 -26.37 -1.14 15.32
N VAL A 352 -26.15 -0.61 14.12
CA VAL A 352 -25.04 0.26 13.74
C VAL A 352 -25.56 1.47 12.98
N VAL A 353 -24.97 2.63 13.22
CA VAL A 353 -25.18 3.83 12.41
C VAL A 353 -23.80 4.39 12.07
N ILE A 354 -23.60 4.86 10.84
CA ILE A 354 -22.36 5.56 10.47
C ILE A 354 -22.66 7.00 10.06
N ARG A 355 -21.61 7.82 10.08
CA ARG A 355 -21.63 9.23 9.66
C ARG A 355 -20.27 9.65 9.12
N ASP A 356 -20.24 10.84 8.53
CA ASP A 356 -19.03 11.51 8.03
C ASP A 356 -18.25 10.65 7.00
N LEU A 357 -18.94 9.81 6.21
CA LEU A 357 -18.28 8.96 5.21
C LEU A 357 -17.56 9.81 4.17
N GLN A 358 -16.24 9.64 4.04
CA GLN A 358 -15.42 10.41 3.12
C GLN A 358 -14.21 9.62 2.64
N LEU A 359 -13.68 10.01 1.48
CA LEU A 359 -12.37 9.54 1.02
C LEU A 359 -11.28 10.20 1.86
N VAL A 360 -10.27 9.41 2.21
CA VAL A 360 -9.07 9.88 2.92
C VAL A 360 -7.82 9.34 2.21
N LYS A 361 -6.65 9.89 2.54
CA LYS A 361 -5.38 9.41 1.96
C LYS A 361 -4.76 8.32 2.83
N ARG A 362 -3.83 7.57 2.24
CA ARG A 362 -3.05 6.57 3.00
C ARG A 362 -2.29 7.20 4.16
N GLU A 363 -1.78 8.42 3.97
CA GLU A 363 -1.07 9.16 5.03
C GLU A 363 -1.94 9.39 6.28
N ASP A 364 -3.26 9.55 6.11
CA ASP A 364 -4.20 9.84 7.20
C ASP A 364 -4.44 8.65 8.13
N LEU A 365 -4.02 7.43 7.74
CA LEU A 365 -4.16 6.22 8.54
C LEU A 365 -3.36 6.29 9.86
N VAL A 366 -2.36 7.18 9.94
CA VAL A 366 -1.63 7.46 11.17
C VAL A 366 -2.55 7.97 12.28
N ASN A 367 -3.67 8.63 11.95
CA ASN A 367 -4.60 9.14 12.96
C ASN A 367 -5.34 8.01 13.70
N ILE A 368 -5.63 6.90 13.00
CA ILE A 368 -6.21 5.70 13.60
C ILE A 368 -5.14 4.89 14.34
N ARG A 369 -3.95 4.73 13.74
CA ARG A 369 -2.90 3.82 14.22
C ARG A 369 -1.91 4.46 15.20
N GLY A 370 -1.92 5.78 15.34
CA GLY A 370 -0.98 6.54 16.15
C GLY A 370 -1.13 6.26 17.64
N ASP A 371 -0.12 6.66 18.42
CA ASP A 371 -0.06 6.41 19.86
C ASP A 371 -1.31 6.98 20.55
N ASP A 372 -2.17 6.06 21.00
CA ASP A 372 -3.43 6.37 21.69
C ASP A 372 -3.17 6.97 23.09
N ALA A 373 -1.92 6.99 23.58
CA ALA A 373 -1.56 7.27 24.96
C ALA A 373 -2.08 8.61 25.50
N ASP A 374 -2.20 9.64 24.66
CA ASP A 374 -2.66 10.98 25.09
C ASP A 374 -4.14 11.24 24.81
N LYS A 375 -4.81 10.35 24.06
CA LYS A 375 -6.22 10.54 23.69
C LYS A 375 -7.12 10.31 24.90
N ARG A 376 -8.09 11.20 25.08
CA ARG A 376 -9.12 11.06 26.12
C ARG A 376 -10.30 10.25 25.59
N LYS A 377 -10.87 9.43 26.47
CA LYS A 377 -12.09 8.66 26.21
C LYS A 377 -13.09 8.92 27.31
N PHE A 378 -14.34 9.15 26.90
CA PHE A 378 -15.44 9.48 27.78
C PHE A 378 -16.40 8.31 27.82
N TYR A 379 -16.77 7.90 29.02
CA TYR A 379 -17.61 6.75 29.26
C TYR A 379 -18.77 7.09 30.18
N ARG A 380 -19.85 6.32 30.05
CA ARG A 380 -20.97 6.31 31.01
C ARG A 380 -21.20 4.88 31.46
N ALA A 381 -21.09 4.63 32.76
CA ALA A 381 -21.28 3.34 33.37
C ALA A 381 -22.54 3.35 34.25
N LEU A 382 -23.43 2.38 34.05
CA LEU A 382 -24.47 2.04 35.03
C LEU A 382 -23.86 1.01 35.98
N CYS A 383 -23.76 1.37 37.25
CA CYS A 383 -23.18 0.53 38.28
C CYS A 383 -24.22 0.21 39.36
N VAL A 384 -24.06 -0.95 39.99
CA VAL A 384 -24.90 -1.44 41.08
C VAL A 384 -24.07 -1.59 42.35
N THR A 385 -24.67 -1.27 43.48
CA THR A 385 -24.04 -1.28 44.80
C THR A 385 -24.83 -2.22 45.72
N LYS A 386 -24.13 -2.88 46.63
CA LYS A 386 -24.79 -3.79 47.59
C LYS A 386 -25.69 -3.03 48.56
N SER A 387 -25.24 -1.87 49.04
CA SER A 387 -25.98 -0.97 49.93
C SER A 387 -26.59 0.18 49.13
N PRO A 388 -27.66 0.84 49.60
CA PRO A 388 -28.21 2.00 48.90
C PRO A 388 -27.17 3.11 48.67
N VAL A 389 -27.24 3.76 47.52
CA VAL A 389 -26.37 4.87 47.12
C VAL A 389 -26.68 6.07 48.00
N THR A 390 -25.70 6.45 48.82
CA THR A 390 -25.83 7.61 49.72
C THR A 390 -25.22 8.87 49.09
N PRO A 391 -25.59 10.08 49.56
CA PRO A 391 -24.93 11.31 49.15
C PRO A 391 -23.40 11.27 49.35
N ASP A 392 -22.93 10.60 50.41
CA ASP A 392 -21.50 10.42 50.68
C ASP A 392 -20.83 9.53 49.64
N THR A 393 -21.49 8.45 49.20
CA THR A 393 -21.01 7.60 48.10
C THR A 393 -20.80 8.42 46.82
N VAL A 394 -21.76 9.29 46.49
CA VAL A 394 -21.68 10.18 45.32
C VAL A 394 -20.53 11.18 45.48
N LYS A 395 -20.40 11.79 46.66
CA LYS A 395 -19.34 12.75 46.97
C LYS A 395 -17.95 12.15 46.86
N LEU A 396 -17.75 10.91 47.32
CA LEU A 396 -16.46 10.20 47.24
C LEU A 396 -16.06 9.87 45.80
N LEU A 397 -17.02 9.62 44.91
CA LEU A 397 -16.74 9.30 43.50
C LEU A 397 -16.53 10.54 42.64
N CYS A 398 -17.24 11.64 42.93
CA CYS A 398 -17.15 12.86 42.16
C CYS A 398 -15.81 13.56 42.39
N THR A 399 -14.99 13.68 41.35
CA THR A 399 -13.72 14.42 41.39
C THR A 399 -13.48 15.16 40.07
N ASP A 400 -12.91 16.37 40.19
CA ASP A 400 -12.33 17.13 39.07
C ASP A 400 -10.80 17.02 39.03
N GLU A 401 -10.18 16.43 40.04
CA GLU A 401 -8.74 16.27 40.12
C GLU A 401 -8.33 14.95 39.44
N PRO A 402 -7.42 15.01 38.46
CA PRO A 402 -6.89 13.81 37.84
C PRO A 402 -6.16 12.92 38.85
N PHE A 403 -6.38 11.62 38.77
CA PHE A 403 -5.66 10.63 39.58
C PHE A 403 -5.16 9.47 38.72
N VAL A 404 -4.05 8.88 39.15
CA VAL A 404 -3.44 7.75 38.45
C VAL A 404 -3.90 6.45 39.09
N VAL A 405 -4.42 5.54 38.27
CA VAL A 405 -4.74 4.16 38.63
C VAL A 405 -3.67 3.21 38.13
N GLN A 406 -3.28 2.25 38.96
CA GLN A 406 -2.43 1.15 38.56
C GLN A 406 -3.31 -0.02 38.15
N GLN A 407 -3.33 -0.34 36.85
CA GLN A 407 -4.11 -1.46 36.32
C GLN A 407 -3.20 -2.60 35.88
N VAL A 408 -3.29 -3.73 36.56
CA VAL A 408 -2.72 -4.98 36.07
C VAL A 408 -3.63 -5.54 34.97
N THR A 409 -3.05 -6.05 33.87
CA THR A 409 -3.79 -6.64 32.74
C THR A 409 -4.99 -7.47 33.21
N PRO A 410 -6.25 -7.10 32.94
CA PRO A 410 -7.43 -7.72 33.55
C PRO A 410 -7.52 -9.24 33.37
N LEU A 411 -8.08 -9.95 34.37
CA LEU A 411 -8.16 -11.41 34.37
C LEU A 411 -8.81 -11.95 33.07
N ARG A 412 -9.93 -11.34 32.65
CA ARG A 412 -10.68 -11.74 31.46
C ARG A 412 -9.91 -11.64 30.15
N VAL A 413 -8.84 -10.86 30.08
CA VAL A 413 -8.01 -10.69 28.86
C VAL A 413 -6.61 -11.32 28.98
N LEU A 414 -6.27 -11.92 30.12
CA LEU A 414 -4.94 -12.54 30.33
C LEU A 414 -4.59 -13.61 29.30
N HIS A 415 -5.59 -14.35 28.81
CA HIS A 415 -5.39 -15.36 27.76
C HIS A 415 -4.92 -14.77 26.42
N ARG A 416 -5.00 -13.44 26.22
CA ARG A 416 -4.57 -12.76 24.97
C ARG A 416 -3.51 -11.69 25.19
N ARG A 417 -3.20 -11.32 26.44
CA ARG A 417 -2.35 -10.17 26.76
C ARG A 417 -1.35 -10.53 27.86
N PRO A 418 -0.10 -10.05 27.75
CA PRO A 418 0.89 -10.29 28.80
C PRO A 418 0.46 -9.64 30.12
N LEU A 419 0.79 -10.30 31.22
CA LEU A 419 0.58 -9.80 32.58
C LEU A 419 1.50 -8.60 32.83
N LEU A 420 0.96 -7.39 32.84
CA LEU A 420 1.69 -6.15 33.05
C LEU A 420 0.84 -5.16 33.84
N ALA A 421 1.46 -4.44 34.77
CA ALA A 421 0.87 -3.28 35.43
C ALA A 421 1.11 -2.04 34.57
N ARG A 422 0.06 -1.26 34.32
CA ARG A 422 0.14 -0.02 33.55
C ARG A 422 -0.50 1.11 34.34
N PRO A 423 0.20 2.24 34.55
CA PRO A 423 -0.42 3.44 35.09
C PRO A 423 -1.38 4.01 34.05
N ARG A 424 -2.58 4.44 34.48
CA ARG A 424 -3.57 5.11 33.65
C ARG A 424 -4.15 6.31 34.39
N THR A 425 -4.31 7.42 33.70
CA THR A 425 -4.89 8.62 34.30
C THR A 425 -6.40 8.62 34.12
N VAL A 426 -7.14 8.77 35.23
CA VAL A 426 -8.55 9.15 35.22
C VAL A 426 -8.60 10.65 35.46
N TYR A 427 -9.12 11.41 34.50
CA TYR A 427 -9.08 12.86 34.53
C TYR A 427 -10.22 13.46 35.34
N LYS A 428 -11.41 12.88 35.23
CA LYS A 428 -12.63 13.42 35.84
C LYS A 428 -13.66 12.33 36.03
N VAL A 429 -14.37 12.41 37.14
CA VAL A 429 -15.48 11.50 37.45
C VAL A 429 -16.68 12.30 37.96
N ARG A 430 -17.85 11.95 37.46
CA ARG A 430 -19.14 12.44 37.95
C ARG A 430 -20.07 11.27 38.20
N ALA A 431 -20.76 11.28 39.32
CA ALA A 431 -21.68 10.23 39.69
C ALA A 431 -23.05 10.82 40.06
N GLN A 432 -24.11 10.08 39.75
CA GLN A 432 -25.48 10.45 40.11
C GLN A 432 -26.29 9.20 40.43
N PRO A 433 -27.11 9.21 41.51
CA PRO A 433 -27.96 8.08 41.84
C PRO A 433 -29.07 7.92 40.79
N CYS A 434 -29.51 6.69 40.57
CA CYS A 434 -30.68 6.41 39.75
C CYS A 434 -31.95 6.77 40.52
N ARG A 435 -32.88 7.50 39.88
CA ARG A 435 -34.15 7.91 40.52
C ARG A 435 -35.00 6.70 40.94
N ASP A 436 -35.04 5.68 40.09
CA ASP A 436 -35.97 4.55 40.24
C ASP A 436 -35.32 3.32 40.89
N ASN A 437 -34.05 3.41 41.31
CA ASN A 437 -33.35 2.30 41.96
C ASN A 437 -32.33 2.83 42.98
N PRO A 438 -32.58 2.67 44.29
CA PRO A 438 -31.69 3.17 45.34
C PRO A 438 -30.33 2.47 45.37
N HIS A 439 -30.16 1.32 44.71
CA HIS A 439 -28.90 0.57 44.63
C HIS A 439 -28.10 0.85 43.34
N ALA A 440 -28.61 1.69 42.45
CA ALA A 440 -27.97 1.97 41.17
C ALA A 440 -27.43 3.40 41.08
N ILE A 441 -26.27 3.53 40.43
CA ILE A 441 -25.56 4.79 40.23
C ILE A 441 -25.05 4.88 38.79
N VAL A 442 -25.21 6.04 38.16
CA VAL A 442 -24.63 6.34 36.86
C VAL A 442 -23.35 7.12 37.06
N ILE A 443 -22.26 6.66 36.46
CA ILE A 443 -20.93 7.26 36.59
C ILE A 443 -20.42 7.67 35.20
N ASP A 444 -20.19 8.96 35.01
CA ASP A 444 -19.49 9.53 33.85
C ASP A 444 -17.99 9.62 34.15
N ILE A 445 -17.18 9.09 33.25
CA ILE A 445 -15.75 8.88 33.44
C ILE A 445 -15.00 9.44 32.24
N GLU A 446 -14.08 10.36 32.50
CA GLU A 446 -13.08 10.82 31.53
C GLU A 446 -11.74 10.20 31.87
N SER A 447 -11.14 9.48 30.93
CA SER A 447 -9.90 8.73 31.19
C SER A 447 -8.96 8.72 30.00
N GLN A 448 -7.70 8.41 30.29
CA GLN A 448 -6.68 8.10 29.29
C GLN A 448 -7.09 6.88 28.46
N ALA A 449 -6.75 6.86 27.18
CA ALA A 449 -6.99 5.70 26.34
C ALA A 449 -6.34 4.43 26.91
N GLY A 450 -7.04 3.30 26.74
CA GLY A 450 -6.58 2.01 27.24
C GLY A 450 -6.80 1.80 28.73
N THR A 451 -7.53 2.70 29.41
CA THR A 451 -8.06 2.46 30.75
C THR A 451 -9.16 1.39 30.68
N TYR A 452 -9.04 0.36 31.50
CA TYR A 452 -10.01 -0.72 31.62
C TYR A 452 -11.12 -0.30 32.59
N ILE A 453 -12.22 0.22 32.04
CA ILE A 453 -13.29 0.86 32.83
C ILE A 453 -14.05 -0.11 33.72
N LYS A 454 -14.31 -1.34 33.27
CA LYS A 454 -14.98 -2.35 34.11
C LYS A 454 -14.16 -2.60 35.38
N GLU A 455 -12.87 -2.81 35.20
CA GLU A 455 -11.92 -3.06 36.28
C GLU A 455 -11.64 -1.83 37.15
N LEU A 456 -11.75 -0.61 36.62
CA LEU A 456 -11.78 0.63 37.40
C LEU A 456 -12.98 0.67 38.38
N VAL A 457 -14.13 0.12 37.98
CA VAL A 457 -15.32 0.04 38.84
C VAL A 457 -15.14 -1.01 39.93
N HIS A 458 -15.05 -2.30 39.56
CA HIS A 458 -15.13 -3.41 40.51
C HIS A 458 -13.77 -3.78 41.17
N GLY A 459 -12.67 -3.23 40.66
CA GLY A 459 -11.31 -3.38 41.20
C GLY A 459 -10.58 -4.67 40.82
N ASP A 460 -11.21 -5.56 40.03
CA ASP A 460 -10.67 -6.84 39.56
C ASP A 460 -9.94 -7.63 40.66
N PHE A 461 -10.60 -7.82 41.81
CA PHE A 461 -10.04 -8.50 42.99
C PHE A 461 -8.73 -7.89 43.53
N GLY A 462 -8.61 -6.56 43.44
CA GLY A 462 -7.43 -5.80 43.91
C GLY A 462 -6.36 -5.58 42.83
N ARG A 463 -6.60 -6.00 41.59
CA ARG A 463 -5.66 -5.83 40.47
C ARG A 463 -5.73 -4.45 39.82
N THR A 464 -6.72 -3.64 40.18
CA THR A 464 -6.80 -2.21 39.85
C THR A 464 -6.86 -1.39 41.14
N THR A 465 -5.93 -0.45 41.33
CA THR A 465 -5.88 0.40 42.53
C THR A 465 -5.36 1.83 42.22
N PRO A 466 -6.04 2.88 42.70
CA PRO A 466 -7.37 2.84 43.28
C PRO A 466 -8.44 2.41 42.26
N SER A 467 -9.52 1.81 42.75
CA SER A 467 -10.77 1.50 42.04
C SER A 467 -11.94 2.19 42.73
N PHE A 468 -13.09 2.33 42.07
CA PHE A 468 -14.29 2.88 42.68
C PHE A 468 -14.73 2.08 43.91
N ARG A 469 -14.61 0.75 43.86
CA ARG A 469 -14.80 -0.13 45.03
C ARG A 469 -13.92 0.27 46.22
N SER A 470 -12.62 0.49 46.00
CA SER A 470 -11.72 0.91 47.09
C SER A 470 -11.96 2.35 47.55
N ILE A 471 -12.38 3.24 46.65
CA ILE A 471 -12.66 4.66 46.95
C ILE A 471 -13.89 4.79 47.85
N ILE A 472 -14.96 4.06 47.55
CA ILE A 472 -16.19 4.11 48.36
C ILE A 472 -16.17 3.17 49.57
N GLY A 473 -15.15 2.31 49.69
CA GLY A 473 -15.04 1.31 50.75
C GLY A 473 -16.12 0.22 50.75
N ALA A 474 -16.86 0.07 49.65
CA ALA A 474 -18.02 -0.82 49.55
C ALA A 474 -18.08 -1.55 48.18
N PRO A 475 -18.72 -2.73 48.10
CA PRO A 475 -18.89 -3.44 46.83
C PRO A 475 -19.72 -2.63 45.81
N ILE A 476 -19.15 -2.46 44.63
CA ILE A 476 -19.76 -1.89 43.43
C ILE A 476 -19.38 -2.74 42.23
N ASP A 477 -20.33 -2.95 41.31
CA ASP A 477 -20.10 -3.66 40.06
C ASP A 477 -20.77 -2.93 38.90
N ILE A 478 -20.36 -3.24 37.67
CA ILE A 478 -20.82 -2.59 36.45
C ILE A 478 -21.87 -3.44 35.75
N GLN A 479 -23.05 -2.86 35.52
CA GLN A 479 -24.15 -3.52 34.81
C GLN A 479 -24.14 -3.18 33.32
N ALA A 480 -23.78 -1.96 32.96
CA ALA A 480 -23.79 -1.51 31.58
C ALA A 480 -22.74 -0.41 31.37
N LEU A 481 -22.14 -0.38 30.17
CA LEU A 481 -21.12 0.59 29.81
C LEU A 481 -21.34 1.13 28.40
N ASP A 482 -21.18 2.44 28.25
CA ASP A 482 -21.23 3.13 26.97
C ASP A 482 -19.96 3.97 26.78
N VAL A 483 -19.41 3.95 25.57
CA VAL A 483 -18.46 4.95 25.10
C VAL A 483 -19.27 6.16 24.64
N MET A 484 -19.05 7.32 25.24
CA MET A 484 -19.79 8.55 24.96
C MET A 484 -19.07 9.45 23.96
N ALA A 485 -17.74 9.51 24.04
CA ALA A 485 -16.92 10.27 23.11
C ALA A 485 -15.48 9.74 23.09
N ILE A 486 -14.81 9.97 21.96
CA ILE A 486 -13.39 9.70 21.75
C ILE A 486 -12.80 11.01 21.27
N ASP A 487 -11.78 11.48 21.98
CA ASP A 487 -11.08 12.72 21.67
C ASP A 487 -10.13 12.50 20.49
N LEU A 488 -10.71 12.48 19.29
CA LEU A 488 -10.02 12.36 18.02
C LEU A 488 -10.78 13.15 16.95
N ASP A 489 -10.22 14.29 16.57
CA ASP A 489 -10.74 15.14 15.50
C ASP A 489 -10.33 14.64 14.10
N TRP A 490 -10.59 13.35 13.86
CA TRP A 490 -10.39 12.68 12.59
C TRP A 490 -11.36 11.47 12.47
N PRO A 491 -11.97 11.21 11.29
CA PRO A 491 -11.96 12.06 10.10
C PRO A 491 -12.69 13.38 10.38
N LYS A 492 -12.59 14.40 9.52
CA LYS A 492 -13.27 15.67 9.79
C LYS A 492 -14.79 15.47 9.75
N SER A 493 -15.50 16.14 10.65
CA SER A 493 -16.97 16.11 10.61
C SER A 493 -17.44 16.77 9.33
N LEU A 494 -18.43 16.18 8.65
CA LEU A 494 -19.02 16.77 7.46
C LEU A 494 -20.30 17.51 7.83
N GLU A 495 -20.42 18.77 7.42
CA GLU A 495 -21.69 19.50 7.49
C GLU A 495 -22.51 19.18 6.25
N ARG A 496 -23.27 18.09 6.32
CA ARG A 496 -24.23 17.74 5.25
C ARG A 496 -25.56 18.41 5.54
N GLU A 497 -26.14 19.06 4.54
CA GLU A 497 -27.53 19.53 4.65
C GLU A 497 -28.42 18.33 4.97
N LYS A 498 -29.18 18.43 6.06
CA LYS A 498 -30.23 17.46 6.35
C LYS A 498 -31.31 17.65 5.29
N MET A 499 -31.23 16.94 4.17
CA MET A 499 -32.35 16.85 3.24
C MET A 499 -33.52 16.24 4.00
N HIS A 500 -34.57 17.05 4.15
CA HIS A 500 -35.79 16.78 4.91
C HIS A 500 -36.57 15.56 4.42
#